data_AF-A0A854EER4-F1
#
_entry.id   AF-A0A854EER4-F1
#
_cell.length_a   1.000
_cell.length_b   1.000
_cell.length_c   1.000
_cell.angle_alpha   90.00
_cell.angle_beta   90.00
_cell.angle_gamma   90.00
#
_symmetry.space_group_name_H-M   'P 1'
#
loop_
_entity.id
_entity.type
_entity.pdbx_description
1 polymer ?
#
loop_
_entity_poly.entity_id
_entity_poly.type
_entity_poly.pdbx_seq_one_letter_code
_entity_poly.pdbx_strand_id
1 'polypeptide(L)'
;MTTAPEDRTPIDPSAAPRAATSTEPSIDPRLAEGDCTVPLSADVDPSAWPEPVQALAHAPGTGTRPTRLAELTTLRVGGPVSSYVEATTQSDLTEAIREADAAGTPVLVIGGGSNIMASDAGFDGLVIRDTRAEVSLVSDSVCGGVEITATAGTTWDDLVREAIASQWAGFAPLSGIPGTVGAAPVQNIGAYGAEVAELIASVRAWDRLRNRVVWLALGELGLAYRDSRLKQSLTDAEVGGGRLWGPTGRWVVLDATFAVRQGSLSSRVAYSQLAGALGVELGERVPERELREAVLELRRSKGMVLDASDHDTWSAGSFFTNPILTEDQAGSLPEDAPRFPVTDHSQVVLGTKEAPVIEGLVKTSAAWLIDHAGFTRGFTVEPGASAGLSTKHVLALTNRGGASGADLARLRDEIVAGVRERYGVTLVPEPVQVGF
;
A
#
# COMPACT_ATOMS: atom_id res chain seq x y z
N MET A 1 29.58 -3.95 -77.72
CA MET A 1 29.63 -5.32 -78.26
C MET A 1 28.55 -6.11 -77.53
N THR A 2 27.34 -6.17 -78.09
CA THR A 2 26.74 -7.36 -78.75
C THR A 2 26.54 -8.50 -77.73
N THR A 3 25.36 -9.08 -77.47
CA THR A 3 24.07 -9.21 -78.18
C THR A 3 23.10 -9.92 -77.22
N ALA A 4 21.79 -9.68 -77.34
CA ALA A 4 20.67 -10.49 -76.78
C ALA A 4 20.61 -11.90 -77.45
N PRO A 5 19.63 -12.82 -77.25
CA PRO A 5 18.33 -12.73 -76.54
C PRO A 5 17.85 -14.04 -75.81
N GLU A 6 16.61 -14.01 -75.29
CA GLU A 6 15.47 -14.98 -75.36
C GLU A 6 15.78 -16.51 -75.54
N ASP A 7 15.00 -17.48 -75.05
CA ASP A 7 13.55 -17.61 -75.13
C ASP A 7 13.03 -18.85 -74.33
N ARG A 8 11.70 -18.86 -74.17
CA ARG A 8 10.71 -19.71 -73.45
C ARG A 8 10.81 -21.23 -73.74
N THR A 9 10.24 -22.15 -72.95
CA THR A 9 8.80 -22.51 -72.91
C THR A 9 8.46 -23.51 -71.76
N PRO A 10 7.16 -23.71 -71.39
CA PRO A 10 6.67 -24.28 -70.13
C PRO A 10 6.24 -25.75 -70.23
N ILE A 11 6.20 -26.50 -69.10
CA ILE A 11 5.55 -27.83 -69.05
C ILE A 11 4.81 -28.07 -67.71
N ASP A 12 3.47 -28.08 -67.85
CA ASP A 12 2.40 -28.92 -67.28
C ASP A 12 2.22 -29.14 -65.74
N PRO A 13 1.08 -28.69 -65.15
CA PRO A 13 0.67 -29.01 -63.79
C PRO A 13 -0.17 -30.29 -63.72
N SER A 14 0.45 -31.47 -63.79
CA SER A 14 -0.26 -32.74 -63.53
C SER A 14 0.69 -33.94 -63.40
N ALA A 15 1.31 -34.12 -62.24
CA ALA A 15 1.83 -35.42 -61.82
C ALA A 15 2.06 -35.46 -60.30
N ALA A 16 1.08 -35.98 -59.56
CA ALA A 16 1.34 -36.53 -58.23
C ALA A 16 1.91 -37.95 -58.38
N PRO A 17 2.90 -38.31 -57.56
CA PRO A 17 2.73 -39.56 -56.82
C PRO A 17 3.14 -39.43 -55.34
N ARG A 18 2.17 -39.77 -54.49
CA ARG A 18 2.23 -40.54 -53.24
C ARG A 18 3.52 -40.50 -52.40
N ALA A 19 3.35 -39.94 -51.20
CA ALA A 19 3.74 -40.44 -49.88
C ALA A 19 5.11 -41.11 -49.74
N ALA A 20 6.05 -40.37 -49.13
CA ALA A 20 7.10 -40.92 -48.30
C ALA A 20 7.00 -40.27 -46.91
N THR A 21 6.66 -41.09 -45.93
CA THR A 21 6.72 -40.82 -44.49
C THR A 21 8.15 -40.45 -44.09
N SER A 22 8.35 -39.26 -43.53
CA SER A 22 9.49 -38.98 -42.66
C SER A 22 8.97 -38.31 -41.39
N THR A 23 8.93 -39.12 -40.33
CA THR A 23 8.87 -38.69 -38.94
C THR A 23 10.20 -38.04 -38.59
N GLU A 24 10.25 -36.72 -38.60
CA GLU A 24 11.24 -35.98 -37.82
C GLU A 24 10.70 -35.81 -36.39
N PRO A 25 11.43 -36.24 -35.35
CA PRO A 25 11.04 -35.92 -33.99
C PRO A 25 11.27 -34.43 -33.74
N SER A 26 10.28 -33.76 -33.16
CA SER A 26 10.45 -32.41 -32.64
C SER A 26 11.64 -32.39 -31.69
N ILE A 27 12.66 -31.62 -32.04
CA ILE A 27 13.75 -31.30 -31.11
C ILE A 27 13.13 -30.34 -30.10
N ASP A 28 12.62 -30.90 -29.00
CA ASP A 28 12.38 -30.16 -27.78
C ASP A 28 13.74 -29.59 -27.33
N PRO A 29 13.92 -28.26 -27.22
CA PRO A 29 15.22 -27.70 -26.88
C PRO A 29 15.60 -28.18 -25.48
N ARG A 30 16.69 -28.96 -25.40
CA ARG A 30 17.22 -29.43 -24.13
C ARG A 30 17.80 -28.24 -23.38
N LEU A 31 17.14 -27.86 -22.28
CA LEU A 31 17.62 -26.86 -21.33
C LEU A 31 19.00 -27.26 -20.80
N ALA A 32 19.94 -26.32 -20.81
CA ALA A 32 21.32 -26.49 -20.34
C ALA A 32 21.52 -25.88 -18.94
N GLU A 33 22.56 -26.31 -18.21
CA GLU A 33 23.00 -25.66 -16.98
C GLU A 33 23.35 -24.18 -17.28
N GLY A 34 22.61 -23.26 -16.66
CA GLY A 34 22.74 -21.81 -16.90
C GLY A 34 21.54 -21.18 -17.63
N ASP A 35 20.62 -21.99 -18.15
CA ASP A 35 19.31 -21.48 -18.52
C ASP A 35 18.58 -21.05 -17.24
N CYS A 36 18.11 -19.80 -17.17
CA CYS A 36 17.18 -19.43 -16.11
C CYS A 36 16.01 -20.44 -16.21
N THR A 37 15.77 -21.22 -15.16
CA THR A 37 14.72 -22.26 -15.13
C THR A 37 13.59 -21.86 -14.18
N VAL A 38 13.38 -20.55 -13.99
CA VAL A 38 12.28 -20.06 -13.16
C VAL A 38 10.97 -20.36 -13.90
N PRO A 39 10.09 -21.23 -13.36
CA PRO A 39 8.83 -21.53 -14.03
C PRO A 39 8.00 -20.26 -14.11
N LEU A 40 7.34 -19.95 -15.23
CA LEU A 40 6.42 -18.82 -15.34
C LEU A 40 5.27 -18.92 -14.31
N SER A 41 4.65 -17.79 -13.99
CA SER A 41 3.53 -17.70 -13.06
C SER A 41 2.43 -18.64 -13.51
N ALA A 42 1.97 -19.49 -12.59
CA ALA A 42 0.80 -20.29 -12.84
C ALA A 42 -0.43 -19.37 -12.91
N ASP A 43 -1.39 -19.69 -13.77
CA ASP A 43 -2.73 -19.13 -13.65
C ASP A 43 -3.40 -19.80 -12.45
N VAL A 44 -3.40 -19.10 -11.30
CA VAL A 44 -3.82 -19.66 -10.02
C VAL A 44 -5.27 -19.30 -9.73
N ASP A 45 -6.12 -20.33 -9.65
CA ASP A 45 -7.52 -20.19 -9.25
C ASP A 45 -7.63 -19.47 -7.89
N PRO A 46 -8.53 -18.47 -7.74
CA PRO A 46 -8.74 -17.75 -6.47
C PRO A 46 -9.02 -18.64 -5.26
N SER A 47 -9.52 -19.87 -5.46
CA SER A 47 -9.71 -20.86 -4.38
C SER A 47 -8.41 -21.38 -3.77
N ALA A 48 -7.26 -21.20 -4.44
CA ALA A 48 -5.94 -21.57 -3.93
C ALA A 48 -5.23 -20.42 -3.18
N TRP A 49 -5.84 -19.22 -3.17
CA TRP A 49 -5.31 -18.09 -2.43
C TRP A 49 -5.39 -18.33 -0.92
N PRO A 50 -4.44 -17.81 -0.12
CA PRO A 50 -4.60 -17.79 1.34
C PRO A 50 -5.94 -17.17 1.76
N GLU A 51 -6.40 -17.43 2.98
CA GLU A 51 -7.66 -16.84 3.47
C GLU A 51 -7.61 -15.29 3.50
N PRO A 52 -8.72 -14.61 3.17
CA PRO A 52 -8.79 -13.15 3.24
C PRO A 52 -8.83 -12.64 4.67
N VAL A 53 -8.31 -11.43 4.87
CA VAL A 53 -8.68 -10.62 6.04
C VAL A 53 -9.47 -9.39 5.61
N GLN A 54 -10.31 -8.88 6.52
CA GLN A 54 -11.09 -7.67 6.25
C GLN A 54 -10.16 -6.49 5.95
N ALA A 55 -10.34 -5.87 4.78
CA ALA A 55 -9.53 -4.73 4.33
C ALA A 55 -10.28 -3.40 4.25
N LEU A 56 -11.62 -3.42 4.23
CA LEU A 56 -12.48 -2.24 4.05
C LEU A 56 -13.39 -2.04 5.26
N ALA A 57 -13.62 -0.78 5.64
CA ALA A 57 -14.63 -0.44 6.65
C ALA A 57 -16.07 -0.68 6.14
N HIS A 58 -16.31 -0.37 4.87
CA HIS A 58 -17.58 -0.53 4.16
C HIS A 58 -17.34 -1.38 2.91
N ALA A 59 -18.18 -2.38 2.65
CA ALA A 59 -18.14 -3.13 1.40
C ALA A 59 -18.91 -2.36 0.30
N PRO A 60 -18.34 -2.15 -0.90
CA PRO A 60 -19.07 -1.50 -1.99
C PRO A 60 -20.27 -2.34 -2.47
N GLY A 61 -21.25 -1.70 -3.11
CA GLY A 61 -22.41 -2.39 -3.69
C GLY A 61 -23.48 -2.90 -2.71
N THR A 62 -23.42 -2.54 -1.41
CA THR A 62 -24.37 -3.02 -0.39
C THR A 62 -25.78 -2.41 -0.47
N GLY A 63 -26.12 -1.67 -1.53
CA GLY A 63 -27.44 -1.11 -1.81
C GLY A 63 -27.83 0.12 -0.96
N THR A 64 -27.42 0.17 0.31
CA THR A 64 -27.58 1.36 1.16
C THR A 64 -26.38 2.28 0.99
N ARG A 65 -26.63 3.49 0.47
CA ARG A 65 -25.59 4.51 0.30
C ARG A 65 -25.16 5.04 1.68
N PRO A 66 -23.86 5.06 2.01
CA PRO A 66 -23.36 5.65 3.25
C PRO A 66 -23.82 7.09 3.41
N THR A 67 -24.26 7.43 4.62
CA THR A 67 -24.73 8.78 4.98
C THR A 67 -23.73 9.51 5.86
N ARG A 68 -22.77 8.79 6.46
CA ARG A 68 -21.76 9.33 7.37
C ARG A 68 -20.37 8.77 7.08
N LEU A 69 -19.34 9.57 7.37
CA LEU A 69 -17.95 9.11 7.32
C LEU A 69 -17.66 8.00 8.34
N ALA A 70 -18.42 7.91 9.43
CA ALA A 70 -18.32 6.80 10.38
C ALA A 70 -18.61 5.42 9.74
N GLU A 71 -19.46 5.36 8.72
CA GLU A 71 -19.73 4.11 8.00
C GLU A 71 -18.58 3.73 7.08
N LEU A 72 -17.79 4.72 6.66
CA LEU A 72 -16.75 4.62 5.64
C LEU A 72 -15.34 4.50 6.21
N THR A 73 -15.14 4.66 7.52
CA THR A 73 -13.82 4.66 8.18
C THR A 73 -13.68 3.52 9.19
N THR A 74 -12.47 2.97 9.33
CA THR A 74 -12.22 1.87 10.29
C THR A 74 -12.28 2.33 11.75
N LEU A 75 -12.02 3.62 12.00
CA LEU A 75 -12.25 4.26 13.31
C LEU A 75 -13.74 4.33 13.68
N ARG A 76 -14.65 4.22 12.70
CA ARG A 76 -16.10 4.36 12.87
C ARG A 76 -16.50 5.68 13.50
N VAL A 77 -15.83 6.75 13.10
CA VAL A 77 -16.11 8.12 13.53
C VAL A 77 -16.32 9.02 12.32
N GLY A 78 -17.03 10.13 12.53
CA GLY A 78 -17.22 11.16 11.52
C GLY A 78 -18.69 11.48 11.23
N GLY A 79 -18.89 12.72 10.78
CA GLY A 79 -20.19 13.31 10.51
C GLY A 79 -20.80 12.92 9.16
N PRO A 80 -21.83 13.67 8.73
CA PRO A 80 -22.55 13.43 7.47
C PRO A 80 -21.66 13.54 6.22
N VAL A 81 -22.07 12.85 5.16
CA VAL A 81 -21.48 12.95 3.81
C VAL A 81 -22.50 13.58 2.87
N SER A 82 -22.14 14.68 2.21
CA SER A 82 -23.05 15.36 1.26
C SER A 82 -23.32 14.55 0.00
N SER A 83 -22.29 13.94 -0.57
CA SER A 83 -22.40 13.10 -1.78
C SER A 83 -21.40 11.96 -1.74
N TYR A 84 -21.84 10.76 -2.11
CA TYR A 84 -21.01 9.56 -2.18
C TYR A 84 -21.17 8.88 -3.54
N VAL A 85 -20.10 8.56 -4.25
CA VAL A 85 -20.16 7.87 -5.55
C VAL A 85 -19.24 6.66 -5.55
N GLU A 86 -19.70 5.58 -6.14
CA GLU A 86 -18.88 4.41 -6.47
C GLU A 86 -18.59 4.45 -7.96
N ALA A 87 -17.30 4.57 -8.32
CA ALA A 87 -16.82 4.57 -9.68
C ALA A 87 -16.46 3.14 -10.09
N THR A 88 -17.20 2.61 -11.07
CA THR A 88 -17.01 1.24 -11.57
C THR A 88 -16.06 1.19 -12.76
N THR A 89 -15.81 2.34 -13.38
CA THR A 89 -14.85 2.52 -14.47
C THR A 89 -13.89 3.68 -14.19
N GLN A 90 -12.77 3.71 -14.93
CA GLN A 90 -11.86 4.86 -14.88
C GLN A 90 -12.56 6.15 -15.32
N SER A 91 -13.49 6.07 -16.29
CA SER A 91 -14.26 7.23 -16.76
C SER A 91 -15.08 7.80 -15.62
N ASP A 92 -15.87 6.96 -14.92
CA ASP A 92 -16.70 7.37 -13.79
C ASP A 92 -15.86 8.13 -12.75
N LEU A 93 -14.68 7.59 -12.42
CA LEU A 93 -13.78 8.17 -11.43
C LEU A 93 -13.25 9.53 -11.88
N THR A 94 -12.65 9.58 -13.08
CA THR A 94 -11.99 10.80 -13.58
C THR A 94 -12.98 11.90 -13.94
N GLU A 95 -14.16 11.56 -14.47
CA GLU A 95 -15.21 12.53 -14.81
C GLU A 95 -15.85 13.12 -13.56
N ALA A 96 -16.18 12.31 -12.56
CA ALA A 96 -16.73 12.81 -11.30
C ALA A 96 -15.74 13.75 -10.57
N ILE A 97 -14.44 13.40 -10.55
CA ILE A 97 -13.40 14.27 -9.99
C ILE A 97 -13.30 15.56 -10.79
N ARG A 98 -13.25 15.48 -12.13
CA ARG A 98 -13.16 16.64 -13.02
C ARG A 98 -14.33 17.60 -12.83
N GLU A 99 -15.55 17.07 -12.71
CA GLU A 99 -16.75 17.87 -12.50
C GLU A 99 -16.77 18.55 -11.13
N ALA A 100 -16.39 17.83 -10.07
CA ALA A 100 -16.26 18.40 -8.74
C ALA A 100 -15.19 19.50 -8.70
N ASP A 101 -14.01 19.26 -9.29
CA ASP A 101 -12.93 20.24 -9.38
C ASP A 101 -13.35 21.49 -10.18
N ALA A 102 -14.11 21.33 -11.27
CA ALA A 102 -14.63 22.44 -12.07
C ALA A 102 -15.70 23.25 -11.33
N ALA A 103 -16.50 22.60 -10.47
CA ALA A 103 -17.52 23.25 -9.64
C ALA A 103 -16.95 23.86 -8.36
N GLY A 104 -15.69 23.59 -8.01
CA GLY A 104 -15.10 23.98 -6.73
C GLY A 104 -15.57 23.15 -5.54
N THR A 105 -16.20 22.00 -5.79
CA THR A 105 -16.65 21.06 -4.76
C THR A 105 -15.45 20.27 -4.21
N PRO A 106 -15.21 20.26 -2.90
CA PRO A 106 -14.15 19.45 -2.31
C PRO A 106 -14.30 17.96 -2.64
N VAL A 107 -13.19 17.28 -2.90
CA VAL A 107 -13.17 15.86 -3.25
C VAL A 107 -12.42 15.05 -2.18
N LEU A 108 -13.06 13.98 -1.71
CA LEU A 108 -12.47 12.93 -0.88
C LEU A 108 -12.48 11.61 -1.65
N VAL A 109 -11.33 11.18 -2.18
CA VAL A 109 -11.17 9.84 -2.71
C VAL A 109 -10.88 8.89 -1.55
N ILE A 110 -11.69 7.85 -1.39
CA ILE A 110 -11.56 6.89 -0.29
C ILE A 110 -11.34 5.47 -0.81
N GLY A 111 -10.24 4.86 -0.36
CA GLY A 111 -10.01 3.41 -0.47
C GLY A 111 -10.79 2.67 0.62
N GLY A 112 -10.10 1.91 1.46
CA GLY A 112 -10.74 1.17 2.57
C GLY A 112 -11.14 2.00 3.79
N GLY A 113 -10.82 3.30 3.82
CA GLY A 113 -11.08 4.19 4.96
C GLY A 113 -10.26 3.87 6.20
N SER A 114 -9.14 3.16 6.02
CA SER A 114 -8.29 2.65 7.10
C SER A 114 -7.26 3.64 7.63
N ASN A 115 -7.11 4.79 6.98
CA ASN A 115 -6.15 5.84 7.35
C ASN A 115 -6.78 7.24 7.31
N ILE A 116 -8.05 7.34 7.71
CA ILE A 116 -8.81 8.59 7.76
C ILE A 116 -9.34 8.78 9.17
N MET A 117 -9.09 9.96 9.73
CA MET A 117 -9.75 10.46 10.92
C MET A 117 -10.72 11.57 10.51
N ALA A 118 -12.00 11.35 10.76
CA ALA A 118 -13.07 12.25 10.32
C ALA A 118 -13.69 13.01 11.49
N SER A 119 -13.90 14.31 11.28
CA SER A 119 -14.62 15.21 12.18
C SER A 119 -16.11 14.92 12.21
N ASP A 120 -16.76 15.25 13.33
CA ASP A 120 -18.22 15.14 13.49
C ASP A 120 -19.01 16.13 12.63
N ALA A 121 -18.33 17.18 12.12
CA ALA A 121 -18.91 18.10 11.15
C ALA A 121 -19.22 17.42 9.80
N GLY A 122 -18.54 16.30 9.49
CA GLY A 122 -18.70 15.57 8.25
C GLY A 122 -17.85 16.12 7.12
N PHE A 123 -18.26 15.85 5.88
CA PHE A 123 -17.58 16.33 4.68
C PHE A 123 -18.59 16.87 3.67
N ASP A 124 -18.57 18.19 3.51
CA ASP A 124 -19.40 18.91 2.54
C ASP A 124 -18.74 18.93 1.17
N GLY A 125 -18.77 17.78 0.51
CA GLY A 125 -18.16 17.58 -0.80
C GLY A 125 -18.52 16.25 -1.43
N LEU A 126 -17.79 15.89 -2.48
CA LEU A 126 -17.90 14.60 -3.14
C LEU A 126 -16.95 13.60 -2.48
N VAL A 127 -17.51 12.58 -1.84
CA VAL A 127 -16.77 11.36 -1.50
C VAL A 127 -16.88 10.38 -2.66
N ILE A 128 -15.76 9.86 -3.15
CA ILE A 128 -15.74 8.92 -4.25
C ILE A 128 -14.86 7.71 -3.92
N ARG A 129 -15.34 6.53 -4.29
CA ARG A 129 -14.61 5.26 -4.16
C ARG A 129 -14.44 4.63 -5.53
N ASP A 130 -13.22 4.18 -5.82
CA ASP A 130 -12.95 3.29 -6.94
C ASP A 130 -13.33 1.86 -6.56
N THR A 131 -14.23 1.23 -7.32
CA THR A 131 -14.65 -0.16 -7.11
C THR A 131 -14.08 -1.11 -8.16
N ARG A 132 -13.19 -0.63 -9.05
CA ARG A 132 -12.44 -1.50 -9.94
C ARG A 132 -11.52 -2.40 -9.10
N ALA A 133 -11.53 -3.69 -9.40
CA ALA A 133 -10.72 -4.69 -8.73
C ALA A 133 -10.20 -5.68 -9.78
N GLU A 134 -9.11 -5.31 -10.43
CA GLU A 134 -8.41 -6.10 -11.43
C GLU A 134 -6.92 -6.13 -11.12
N VAL A 135 -6.31 -7.30 -11.33
CA VAL A 135 -4.87 -7.51 -11.34
C VAL A 135 -4.53 -8.16 -12.69
N SER A 136 -3.62 -7.54 -13.43
CA SER A 136 -3.23 -8.01 -14.76
C SER A 136 -1.73 -8.29 -14.77
N LEU A 137 -1.36 -9.48 -15.25
CA LEU A 137 0.02 -9.82 -15.55
C LEU A 137 0.47 -9.07 -16.82
N VAL A 138 1.43 -8.16 -16.67
CA VAL A 138 1.97 -7.34 -17.77
C VAL A 138 3.10 -8.07 -18.47
N SER A 139 4.03 -8.62 -17.68
CA SER A 139 5.10 -9.45 -18.19
C SER A 139 5.52 -10.49 -17.17
N ASP A 140 5.95 -11.63 -17.69
CA ASP A 140 6.50 -12.73 -16.91
C ASP A 140 7.67 -13.31 -17.70
N SER A 141 8.86 -13.10 -17.18
CA SER A 141 10.06 -13.47 -17.89
C SER A 141 11.01 -14.23 -16.99
N VAL A 142 11.48 -15.36 -17.53
CA VAL A 142 12.30 -16.36 -16.85
C VAL A 142 13.57 -15.79 -16.20
N CYS A 143 14.08 -14.64 -16.68
CA CYS A 143 15.22 -13.93 -16.09
C CYS A 143 14.93 -12.47 -15.67
N GLY A 144 13.79 -11.87 -16.03
CA GLY A 144 13.49 -10.45 -15.80
C GLY A 144 12.51 -10.19 -14.65
N GLY A 145 11.97 -11.25 -14.06
CA GLY A 145 10.96 -11.15 -13.01
C GLY A 145 9.55 -11.01 -13.58
N VAL A 146 8.65 -10.59 -12.71
CA VAL A 146 7.22 -10.46 -12.96
C VAL A 146 6.82 -9.00 -12.82
N GLU A 147 6.10 -8.50 -13.81
CA GLU A 147 5.44 -7.21 -13.76
C GLU A 147 3.93 -7.39 -13.75
N ILE A 148 3.27 -6.82 -12.75
CA ILE A 148 1.82 -6.84 -12.60
C ILE A 148 1.28 -5.44 -12.44
N THR A 149 0.07 -5.19 -12.91
CA THR A 149 -0.66 -3.94 -12.66
C THR A 149 -1.95 -4.23 -11.93
N ALA A 150 -2.22 -3.49 -10.85
CA ALA A 150 -3.45 -3.61 -10.09
C ALA A 150 -4.20 -2.27 -10.05
N THR A 151 -5.52 -2.32 -10.25
CA THR A 151 -6.39 -1.14 -10.16
C THR A 151 -6.44 -0.58 -8.74
N ALA A 152 -6.64 0.74 -8.60
CA ALA A 152 -6.59 1.42 -7.31
C ALA A 152 -7.66 0.97 -6.29
N GLY A 153 -8.80 0.44 -6.76
CA GLY A 153 -9.86 -0.10 -5.92
C GLY A 153 -9.61 -1.53 -5.40
N THR A 154 -8.66 -2.28 -5.98
CA THR A 154 -8.29 -3.63 -5.51
C THR A 154 -7.88 -3.55 -4.04
N THR A 155 -8.42 -4.44 -3.20
CA THR A 155 -8.00 -4.46 -1.79
C THR A 155 -6.54 -4.87 -1.70
N TRP A 156 -5.81 -4.27 -0.77
CA TRP A 156 -4.38 -4.58 -0.63
C TRP A 156 -4.18 -6.05 -0.28
N ASP A 157 -5.01 -6.61 0.60
CA ASP A 157 -4.87 -8.00 1.02
C ASP A 157 -5.20 -8.99 -0.11
N ASP A 158 -6.16 -8.69 -1.00
CA ASP A 158 -6.42 -9.53 -2.18
C ASP A 158 -5.20 -9.58 -3.10
N LEU A 159 -4.55 -8.44 -3.37
CA LEU A 159 -3.31 -8.42 -4.13
C LEU A 159 -2.20 -9.24 -3.46
N VAL A 160 -2.03 -9.13 -2.14
CA VAL A 160 -1.03 -9.92 -1.40
C VAL A 160 -1.33 -11.41 -1.48
N ARG A 161 -2.59 -11.81 -1.36
CA ARG A 161 -3.02 -13.21 -1.42
C ARG A 161 -2.77 -13.82 -2.79
N GLU A 162 -3.15 -13.11 -3.84
CA GLU A 162 -2.86 -13.48 -5.22
C GLU A 162 -1.35 -13.59 -5.45
N ALA A 163 -0.58 -12.58 -5.03
CA ALA A 163 0.87 -12.58 -5.15
C ALA A 163 1.51 -13.82 -4.49
N ILE A 164 1.10 -14.18 -3.28
CA ILE A 164 1.62 -15.36 -2.60
C ILE A 164 1.22 -16.66 -3.31
N ALA A 165 -0.01 -16.73 -3.84
CA ALA A 165 -0.50 -17.89 -4.57
C ALA A 165 0.25 -18.08 -5.89
N SER A 166 0.50 -16.98 -6.61
CA SER A 166 1.19 -16.90 -7.90
C SER A 166 2.72 -16.81 -7.78
N GLN A 167 3.27 -16.88 -6.55
CA GLN A 167 4.71 -16.83 -6.27
C GLN A 167 5.40 -15.53 -6.72
N TRP A 168 4.69 -14.42 -6.61
CA TRP A 168 5.22 -13.06 -6.74
C TRP A 168 5.80 -12.63 -5.38
N ALA A 169 7.12 -12.76 -5.24
CA ALA A 169 7.79 -12.60 -3.96
C ALA A 169 7.83 -11.14 -3.49
N GLY A 170 7.82 -10.94 -2.17
CA GLY A 170 7.99 -9.65 -1.50
C GLY A 170 6.74 -9.08 -0.85
N PHE A 171 5.56 -9.64 -1.14
CA PHE A 171 4.29 -9.12 -0.61
C PHE A 171 3.96 -9.59 0.81
N ALA A 172 4.42 -10.76 1.27
CA ALA A 172 3.98 -11.30 2.57
C ALA A 172 4.27 -10.42 3.80
N PRO A 173 5.40 -9.68 3.93
CA PRO A 173 5.60 -8.73 5.03
C PRO A 173 4.49 -7.68 5.19
N LEU A 174 3.78 -7.39 4.10
CA LEU A 174 2.72 -6.38 4.03
C LEU A 174 1.32 -6.99 4.18
N SER A 175 1.22 -8.27 4.56
CA SER A 175 -0.05 -8.97 4.77
C SER A 175 -0.92 -8.32 5.85
N GLY A 176 -2.24 -8.28 5.61
CA GLY A 176 -3.22 -7.76 6.56
C GLY A 176 -3.16 -6.26 6.83
N ILE A 177 -2.47 -5.49 5.99
CA ILE A 177 -2.64 -4.03 5.94
C ILE A 177 -4.01 -3.73 5.31
N PRO A 178 -4.92 -3.04 6.02
CA PRO A 178 -6.22 -2.68 5.46
C PRO A 178 -6.10 -1.52 4.46
N GLY A 179 -7.04 -1.43 3.53
CA GLY A 179 -7.06 -0.42 2.48
C GLY A 179 -7.00 -1.02 1.09
N THR A 180 -6.66 -0.18 0.11
CA THR A 180 -6.62 -0.53 -1.30
C THR A 180 -5.26 -0.21 -1.91
N VAL A 181 -4.98 -0.82 -3.06
CA VAL A 181 -3.77 -0.58 -3.86
C VAL A 181 -3.55 0.90 -4.14
N GLY A 182 -4.62 1.67 -4.43
CA GLY A 182 -4.51 3.09 -4.72
C GLY A 182 -3.99 3.94 -3.55
N ALA A 183 -4.23 3.50 -2.32
CA ALA A 183 -3.77 4.20 -1.11
C ALA A 183 -2.34 3.78 -0.71
N ALA A 184 -1.88 2.60 -1.13
CA ALA A 184 -0.57 2.05 -0.77
C ALA A 184 0.62 2.99 -1.08
N PRO A 185 0.76 3.57 -2.29
CA PRO A 185 1.89 4.44 -2.60
C PRO A 185 1.75 5.84 -1.97
N VAL A 186 0.54 6.27 -1.60
CA VAL A 186 0.31 7.62 -1.04
C VAL A 186 1.13 7.82 0.22
N GLN A 187 1.14 6.83 1.10
CA GLN A 187 1.93 6.89 2.34
C GLN A 187 3.04 5.86 2.40
N ASN A 188 3.48 5.33 1.25
CA ASN A 188 4.49 4.28 1.17
C ASN A 188 4.28 3.20 2.27
N ILE A 189 3.16 2.48 2.20
CA ILE A 189 2.79 1.53 3.25
C ILE A 189 3.95 0.57 3.54
N GLY A 190 4.15 0.26 4.82
CA GLY A 190 5.26 -0.60 5.23
C GLY A 190 5.01 -1.26 6.56
N ALA A 191 5.48 -2.49 6.69
CA ALA A 191 5.40 -3.28 7.91
C ALA A 191 6.52 -4.31 7.93
N TYR A 192 6.95 -4.68 9.14
CA TYR A 192 7.90 -5.77 9.37
C TYR A 192 9.19 -5.71 8.53
N GLY A 193 9.72 -4.50 8.33
CA GLY A 193 10.98 -4.26 7.64
C GLY A 193 10.87 -4.14 6.11
N ALA A 194 9.65 -4.19 5.56
CA ALA A 194 9.41 -3.95 4.13
C ALA A 194 8.52 -2.72 3.90
N GLU A 195 8.69 -2.08 2.75
CA GLU A 195 7.83 -0.99 2.26
C GLU A 195 7.39 -1.25 0.81
N VAL A 196 6.27 -0.68 0.39
CA VAL A 196 5.77 -0.83 -0.99
C VAL A 196 6.75 -0.25 -2.02
N ALA A 197 7.59 0.70 -1.61
CA ALA A 197 8.69 1.22 -2.41
C ALA A 197 9.64 0.15 -2.96
N GLU A 198 9.74 -1.01 -2.30
CA GLU A 198 10.57 -2.14 -2.76
C GLU A 198 9.94 -2.93 -3.91
N LEU A 199 8.62 -2.79 -4.11
CA LEU A 199 7.83 -3.59 -5.05
C LEU A 199 7.30 -2.74 -6.22
N ILE A 200 7.03 -1.46 -5.99
CA ILE A 200 6.36 -0.59 -6.95
C ILE A 200 7.33 -0.06 -8.00
N ALA A 201 6.96 -0.22 -9.28
CA ALA A 201 7.71 0.30 -10.41
C ALA A 201 7.17 1.68 -10.84
N SER A 202 5.84 1.82 -10.90
CA SER A 202 5.19 3.07 -11.31
C SER A 202 3.73 3.15 -10.87
N VAL A 203 3.17 4.34 -10.97
CA VAL A 203 1.76 4.64 -10.71
C VAL A 203 1.17 5.36 -11.90
N ARG A 204 0.01 4.88 -12.38
CA ARG A 204 -0.85 5.66 -13.26
C ARG A 204 -1.80 6.48 -12.40
N ALA A 205 -1.83 7.80 -12.60
CA ALA A 205 -2.64 8.71 -11.79
C ALA A 205 -3.40 9.71 -12.65
N TRP A 206 -4.56 10.13 -12.16
CA TRP A 206 -5.25 11.31 -12.62
C TRP A 206 -4.61 12.56 -12.01
N ASP A 207 -3.98 13.39 -12.84
CA ASP A 207 -3.45 14.70 -12.42
C ASP A 207 -4.58 15.73 -12.48
N ARG A 208 -5.16 16.03 -11.32
CA ARG A 208 -6.28 16.98 -11.20
C ARG A 208 -5.93 18.39 -11.65
N LEU A 209 -4.66 18.80 -11.58
CA LEU A 209 -4.22 20.11 -12.06
C LEU A 209 -4.23 20.18 -13.57
N ARG A 210 -3.74 19.11 -14.22
CA ARG A 210 -3.56 19.04 -15.67
C ARG A 210 -4.74 18.42 -16.39
N ASN A 211 -5.73 17.91 -15.66
CA ASN A 211 -6.95 17.29 -16.17
C ASN A 211 -6.63 16.16 -17.18
N ARG A 212 -5.66 15.30 -16.83
CA ARG A 212 -5.20 14.20 -17.68
C ARG A 212 -4.60 13.06 -16.85
N VAL A 213 -4.57 11.87 -17.43
CA VAL A 213 -3.83 10.74 -16.89
C VAL A 213 -2.33 10.95 -17.10
N VAL A 214 -1.54 10.66 -16.07
CA VAL A 214 -0.07 10.68 -16.09
C VAL A 214 0.47 9.37 -15.55
N TRP A 215 1.70 9.05 -15.96
CA TRP A 215 2.50 7.98 -15.37
C TRP A 215 3.56 8.62 -14.48
N LEU A 216 3.69 8.14 -13.26
CA LEU A 216 4.69 8.56 -12.29
C LEU A 216 5.59 7.36 -12.02
N ALA A 217 6.84 7.43 -12.45
CA ALA A 217 7.83 6.41 -12.13
C ALA A 217 8.20 6.45 -10.64
N LEU A 218 8.79 5.37 -10.11
CA LEU A 218 9.25 5.29 -8.72
C LEU A 218 10.03 6.55 -8.25
N GLY A 219 10.99 7.01 -9.05
CA GLY A 219 11.77 8.21 -8.74
C GLY A 219 10.97 9.51 -8.71
N GLU A 220 9.82 9.57 -9.39
CA GLU A 220 8.92 10.73 -9.39
C GLU A 220 7.90 10.68 -8.24
N LEU A 221 7.71 9.53 -7.60
CA LEU A 221 6.83 9.39 -6.43
C LEU A 221 7.47 9.98 -5.17
N GLY A 222 8.81 10.02 -5.11
CA GLY A 222 9.54 10.51 -3.94
C GLY A 222 9.16 9.76 -2.67
N LEU A 223 9.08 8.42 -2.73
CA LEU A 223 8.69 7.59 -1.60
C LEU A 223 9.73 7.67 -0.49
N ALA A 224 9.25 7.91 0.73
CA ALA A 224 10.05 7.91 1.95
C ALA A 224 9.24 7.27 3.08
N TYR A 225 9.81 7.17 4.29
CA TYR A 225 9.11 6.61 5.43
C TYR A 225 7.78 7.35 5.68
N ARG A 226 6.66 6.67 5.42
CA ARG A 226 5.28 7.18 5.55
C ARG A 226 4.95 8.43 4.72
N ASP A 227 5.70 8.67 3.65
CA ASP A 227 5.55 9.86 2.83
C ASP A 227 5.74 9.62 1.33
N SER A 228 5.18 10.52 0.53
CA SER A 228 5.34 10.57 -0.92
C SER A 228 4.96 11.95 -1.46
N ARG A 229 5.31 12.25 -2.71
CA ARG A 229 4.80 13.44 -3.42
C ARG A 229 3.28 13.43 -3.59
N LEU A 230 2.65 12.25 -3.64
CA LEU A 230 1.19 12.11 -3.65
C LEU A 230 0.61 12.68 -2.35
N LYS A 231 1.20 12.31 -1.20
CA LYS A 231 0.78 12.79 0.13
C LYS A 231 1.12 14.26 0.36
N GLN A 232 2.34 14.67 0.05
CA GLN A 232 2.77 16.06 0.16
C GLN A 232 1.86 17.00 -0.64
N SER A 233 1.37 16.59 -1.81
CA SER A 233 0.46 17.41 -2.62
C SER A 233 -0.87 17.78 -1.94
N LEU A 234 -1.24 17.14 -0.82
CA LEU A 234 -2.41 17.54 -0.02
C LEU A 234 -2.22 18.92 0.62
N THR A 235 -1.02 19.17 1.16
CA THR A 235 -0.71 20.27 2.09
C THR A 235 0.45 21.16 1.65
N ASP A 236 1.26 20.73 0.68
CA ASP A 236 2.35 21.51 0.10
C ASP A 236 1.89 22.10 -1.25
N ALA A 237 1.81 23.44 -1.29
CA ALA A 237 1.37 24.15 -2.48
C ALA A 237 2.36 24.06 -3.63
N GLU A 238 3.67 23.93 -3.39
CA GLU A 238 4.66 23.78 -4.47
C GLU A 238 4.51 22.42 -5.14
N VAL A 239 4.45 21.35 -4.34
CA VAL A 239 4.19 20.00 -4.86
C VAL A 239 2.80 19.92 -5.53
N GLY A 240 1.82 20.60 -4.94
CA GLY A 240 0.46 20.75 -5.46
C GLY A 240 0.34 21.59 -6.74
N GLY A 241 1.41 22.25 -7.20
CA GLY A 241 1.39 23.08 -8.41
C GLY A 241 0.69 24.43 -8.23
N GLY A 242 0.93 25.08 -7.10
CA GLY A 242 0.46 26.43 -6.77
C GLY A 242 -0.80 26.50 -5.90
N ARG A 243 -1.34 25.36 -5.43
CA ARG A 243 -2.51 25.32 -4.55
C ARG A 243 -2.50 24.14 -3.58
N LEU A 244 -3.22 24.30 -2.48
CA LEU A 244 -3.55 23.23 -1.55
C LEU A 244 -4.72 22.40 -2.09
N TRP A 245 -4.71 21.09 -1.82
CA TRP A 245 -5.67 20.14 -2.41
C TRP A 245 -6.55 19.40 -1.42
N GLY A 246 -6.08 19.26 -0.16
CA GLY A 246 -6.67 18.37 0.84
C GLY A 246 -8.21 18.39 0.92
N PRO A 247 -8.85 17.25 1.22
CA PRO A 247 -8.26 16.03 1.79
C PRO A 247 -7.73 15.01 0.77
N THR A 248 -7.95 15.22 -0.53
CA THR A 248 -7.35 14.41 -1.60
C THR A 248 -6.26 15.22 -2.29
N GLY A 249 -5.09 14.64 -2.51
CA GLY A 249 -3.98 15.31 -3.19
C GLY A 249 -4.27 15.66 -4.65
N ARG A 250 -3.28 16.26 -5.30
CA ARG A 250 -3.30 16.58 -6.73
C ARG A 250 -3.47 15.34 -7.61
N TRP A 251 -2.79 14.26 -7.24
CA TRP A 251 -2.77 13.02 -7.99
C TRP A 251 -3.68 11.99 -7.33
N VAL A 252 -4.63 11.47 -8.10
CA VAL A 252 -5.48 10.35 -7.68
C VAL A 252 -4.99 9.10 -8.40
N VAL A 253 -4.51 8.13 -7.63
CA VAL A 253 -4.00 6.87 -8.16
C VAL A 253 -5.13 6.13 -8.87
N LEU A 254 -4.90 5.71 -10.10
CA LEU A 254 -5.81 4.90 -10.90
C LEU A 254 -5.39 3.45 -10.87
N ASP A 255 -4.09 3.18 -10.96
CA ASP A 255 -3.49 1.85 -11.03
C ASP A 255 -2.03 1.92 -10.55
N ALA A 256 -1.53 0.84 -9.96
CA ALA A 256 -0.13 0.71 -9.56
C ALA A 256 0.50 -0.51 -10.24
N THR A 257 1.70 -0.32 -10.78
CA THR A 257 2.48 -1.40 -11.40
C THR A 257 3.60 -1.81 -10.46
N PHE A 258 3.72 -3.12 -10.23
CA PHE A 258 4.75 -3.73 -9.38
C PHE A 258 5.69 -4.55 -10.23
N ALA A 259 6.99 -4.43 -9.99
CA ALA A 259 8.01 -5.26 -10.58
C ALA A 259 8.67 -6.07 -9.47
N VAL A 260 8.49 -7.38 -9.51
CA VAL A 260 8.88 -8.29 -8.43
C VAL A 260 9.61 -9.51 -8.95
N ARG A 261 10.28 -10.21 -8.05
CA ARG A 261 10.89 -11.50 -8.38
C ARG A 261 9.83 -12.58 -8.34
N GLN A 262 9.96 -13.52 -9.25
CA GLN A 262 9.28 -14.78 -9.11
C GLN A 262 10.02 -15.68 -8.12
N GLY A 263 9.28 -16.26 -7.17
CA GLY A 263 9.82 -17.18 -6.18
C GLY A 263 8.87 -17.48 -5.03
N SER A 264 9.03 -18.65 -4.43
CA SER A 264 8.25 -19.09 -3.27
C SER A 264 8.82 -18.62 -1.92
N LEU A 265 10.05 -18.12 -1.92
CA LEU A 265 10.74 -17.64 -0.73
C LEU A 265 10.71 -16.12 -0.63
N SER A 266 10.57 -15.65 0.60
CA SER A 266 10.59 -14.24 0.97
C SER A 266 11.89 -13.54 0.61
N SER A 267 11.84 -12.20 0.63
CA SER A 267 13.02 -11.37 0.89
C SER A 267 13.63 -11.71 2.26
N ARG A 268 14.85 -11.24 2.51
CA ARG A 268 15.55 -11.47 3.79
C ARG A 268 14.70 -10.89 4.93
N VAL A 269 14.49 -11.68 5.99
CA VAL A 269 13.78 -11.21 7.18
C VAL A 269 14.63 -10.17 7.90
N ALA A 270 14.19 -8.90 7.85
CA ALA A 270 14.94 -7.75 8.36
C ALA A 270 14.38 -7.19 9.69
N TYR A 271 13.33 -7.81 10.25
CA TYR A 271 12.65 -7.32 11.46
C TYR A 271 12.74 -8.33 12.61
N SER A 272 13.36 -7.94 13.72
CA SER A 272 13.71 -8.85 14.82
C SER A 272 12.52 -9.57 15.45
N GLN A 273 11.41 -8.88 15.66
CA GLN A 273 10.20 -9.51 16.22
C GLN A 273 9.60 -10.54 15.27
N LEU A 274 9.72 -10.32 13.95
CA LEU A 274 9.24 -11.26 12.94
C LEU A 274 10.15 -12.49 12.86
N ALA A 275 11.47 -12.29 12.89
CA ALA A 275 12.45 -13.36 12.97
C ALA A 275 12.19 -14.25 14.21
N GLY A 276 11.95 -13.63 15.37
CA GLY A 276 11.58 -14.35 16.59
C GLY A 276 10.27 -15.12 16.50
N ALA A 277 9.24 -14.57 15.83
CA ALA A 277 7.97 -15.28 15.64
C ALA A 277 8.08 -16.47 14.68
N LEU A 278 9.01 -16.41 13.72
CA LEU A 278 9.31 -17.47 12.76
C LEU A 278 10.31 -18.51 13.31
N GLY A 279 11.05 -18.19 14.37
CA GLY A 279 12.13 -19.03 14.89
C GLY A 279 13.34 -19.11 13.96
N VAL A 280 13.64 -18.02 13.24
CA VAL A 280 14.76 -17.92 12.29
C VAL A 280 15.70 -16.77 12.67
N GLU A 281 16.92 -16.79 12.16
CA GLU A 281 17.86 -15.69 12.33
C GLU A 281 17.54 -14.51 11.38
N LEU A 282 17.97 -13.31 11.76
CA LEU A 282 17.90 -12.14 10.88
C LEU A 282 18.68 -12.40 9.60
N GLY A 283 18.08 -12.05 8.47
CA GLY A 283 18.66 -12.24 7.15
C GLY A 283 18.28 -13.56 6.46
N GLU A 284 17.63 -14.50 7.16
CA GLU A 284 17.09 -15.72 6.57
C GLU A 284 15.91 -15.44 5.63
N ARG A 285 15.60 -16.40 4.76
CA ARG A 285 14.44 -16.38 3.86
C ARG A 285 13.56 -17.58 4.16
N VAL A 286 12.25 -17.36 4.20
CA VAL A 286 11.25 -18.37 4.55
C VAL A 286 10.18 -18.46 3.46
N PRO A 287 9.38 -19.54 3.39
CA PRO A 287 8.24 -19.60 2.48
C PRO A 287 7.27 -18.41 2.69
N GLU A 288 6.83 -17.76 1.61
CA GLU A 288 5.95 -16.58 1.65
C GLU A 288 4.63 -16.84 2.41
N ARG A 289 4.09 -18.07 2.31
CA ARG A 289 2.88 -18.47 3.05
C ARG A 289 3.12 -18.50 4.57
N GLU A 290 4.23 -19.06 5.02
CA GLU A 290 4.60 -19.10 6.45
C GLU A 290 4.86 -17.69 6.98
N LEU A 291 5.53 -16.86 6.18
CA LEU A 291 5.78 -15.47 6.49
C LEU A 291 4.48 -14.68 6.68
N ARG A 292 3.51 -14.85 5.77
CA ARG A 292 2.18 -14.22 5.88
C ARG A 292 1.49 -14.59 7.18
N GLU A 293 1.46 -15.87 7.54
CA GLU A 293 0.79 -16.30 8.77
C GLU A 293 1.46 -15.71 10.02
N ALA A 294 2.79 -15.70 10.08
CA ALA A 294 3.52 -15.07 11.18
C ALA A 294 3.25 -13.55 11.26
N VAL A 295 3.21 -12.86 10.12
CA VAL A 295 2.85 -11.44 10.02
C VAL A 295 1.43 -11.20 10.53
N LEU A 296 0.45 -11.98 10.07
CA LEU A 296 -0.94 -11.84 10.48
C LEU A 296 -1.10 -12.08 11.99
N GLU A 297 -0.43 -13.09 12.55
CA GLU A 297 -0.48 -13.36 13.99
C GLU A 297 0.11 -12.20 14.81
N LEU A 298 1.29 -11.69 14.43
CA LEU A 298 1.88 -10.53 15.08
C LEU A 298 0.97 -9.29 14.97
N ARG A 299 0.30 -9.09 13.84
CA ARG A 299 -0.66 -7.98 13.68
C ARG A 299 -1.89 -8.16 14.56
N ARG A 300 -2.48 -9.36 14.63
CA ARG A 300 -3.63 -9.67 15.50
C ARG A 300 -3.30 -9.43 16.97
N SER A 301 -2.10 -9.83 17.40
CA SER A 301 -1.62 -9.60 18.77
C SER A 301 -1.56 -8.11 19.15
N LYS A 302 -1.48 -7.21 18.15
CA LYS A 302 -1.41 -5.75 18.31
C LYS A 302 -2.72 -5.02 17.95
N GLY A 303 -3.79 -5.73 17.60
CA GLY A 303 -5.04 -5.13 17.12
C GLY A 303 -4.92 -4.46 15.75
N MET A 304 -3.98 -4.92 14.91
CA MET A 304 -3.65 -4.33 13.60
C MET A 304 -4.26 -5.12 12.41
N VAL A 305 -5.16 -6.06 12.69
CA VAL A 305 -6.02 -6.73 11.69
C VAL A 305 -7.46 -6.39 12.06
N LEU A 306 -8.28 -5.96 11.10
CA LEU A 306 -9.66 -5.55 11.38
C LEU A 306 -10.50 -6.72 11.89
N ASP A 307 -11.20 -6.49 12.99
CA ASP A 307 -12.18 -7.42 13.58
C ASP A 307 -13.33 -6.60 14.16
N ALA A 308 -14.53 -6.77 13.59
CA ALA A 308 -15.68 -5.98 13.99
C ALA A 308 -16.10 -6.17 15.45
N SER A 309 -15.75 -7.30 16.07
CA SER A 309 -16.05 -7.63 17.46
C SER A 309 -15.00 -7.11 18.46
N ASP A 310 -13.83 -6.68 17.97
CA ASP A 310 -12.73 -6.16 18.78
C ASP A 310 -12.53 -4.66 18.57
N HIS A 311 -12.91 -3.86 19.57
CA HIS A 311 -12.77 -2.41 19.56
C HIS A 311 -11.30 -1.95 19.55
N ASP A 312 -10.32 -2.79 19.91
CA ASP A 312 -8.90 -2.42 19.71
C ASP A 312 -8.53 -2.31 18.22
N THR A 313 -9.34 -2.88 17.32
CA THR A 313 -9.18 -2.78 15.87
C THR A 313 -9.98 -1.64 15.24
N TRP A 314 -10.83 -0.96 16.01
CA TRP A 314 -11.57 0.23 15.58
C TRP A 314 -10.65 1.44 15.64
N SER A 315 -9.59 1.38 14.84
CA SER A 315 -8.47 2.31 14.78
C SER A 315 -8.14 2.66 13.33
N ALA A 316 -7.24 3.62 13.14
CA ALA A 316 -6.57 3.85 11.87
C ALA A 316 -5.17 3.21 11.84
N GLY A 317 -4.99 2.09 12.56
CA GLY A 317 -3.69 1.48 12.77
C GLY A 317 -2.80 2.31 13.70
N SER A 318 -1.51 2.43 13.38
CA SER A 318 -0.61 3.32 14.12
C SER A 318 -0.96 4.77 13.80
N PHE A 319 -1.41 5.50 14.81
CA PHE A 319 -1.92 6.86 14.65
C PHE A 319 -0.80 7.89 14.47
N PHE A 320 0.39 7.63 15.02
CA PHE A 320 1.55 8.51 14.89
C PHE A 320 2.67 7.80 14.13
N THR A 321 3.34 8.53 13.24
CA THR A 321 4.57 8.04 12.61
C THR A 321 5.71 8.04 13.62
N ASN A 322 6.69 7.15 13.42
CA ASN A 322 7.93 7.19 14.18
C ASN A 322 8.72 8.46 13.83
N PRO A 323 9.11 9.29 14.81
CA PRO A 323 9.83 10.53 14.54
C PRO A 323 11.17 10.25 13.86
N ILE A 324 11.42 10.99 12.78
CA ILE A 324 12.74 11.12 12.16
C ILE A 324 13.37 12.40 12.69
N LEU A 325 14.53 12.26 13.32
CA LEU A 325 15.24 13.31 14.03
C LEU A 325 16.64 13.46 13.44
N THR A 326 17.23 14.65 13.58
CA THR A 326 18.67 14.81 13.43
C THR A 326 19.42 14.06 14.53
N GLU A 327 20.70 13.73 14.31
CA GLU A 327 21.54 13.09 15.33
C GLU A 327 21.57 13.89 16.65
N ASP A 328 21.68 15.21 16.58
CA ASP A 328 21.66 16.10 17.76
C ASP A 328 20.35 16.00 18.54
N GLN A 329 19.21 16.00 17.84
CA GLN A 329 17.90 15.83 18.46
C GLN A 329 17.76 14.44 19.09
N ALA A 330 18.22 13.39 18.41
CA ALA A 330 18.20 12.02 18.95
C ALA A 330 19.15 11.84 20.15
N GLY A 331 20.23 12.63 20.24
CA GLY A 331 21.14 12.69 21.38
C GLY A 331 20.52 13.31 22.64
N SER A 332 19.45 14.09 22.50
CA SER A 332 18.70 14.65 23.64
C SER A 332 17.70 13.68 24.27
N LEU A 333 17.39 12.57 23.59
CA LEU A 333 16.49 11.54 24.11
C LEU A 333 17.16 10.68 25.20
N PRO A 334 16.38 10.05 26.10
CA PRO A 334 16.91 9.08 27.07
C PRO A 334 17.78 7.99 26.44
N GLU A 335 18.72 7.44 27.20
CA GLU A 335 19.68 6.44 26.70
C GLU A 335 18.98 5.19 26.17
N ASP A 336 17.93 4.74 26.86
CA ASP A 336 17.12 3.56 26.54
C ASP A 336 16.07 3.79 25.44
N ALA A 337 15.90 5.03 24.96
CA ALA A 337 15.05 5.32 23.82
C ALA A 337 15.58 4.61 22.55
N PRO A 338 14.77 3.80 21.84
CA PRO A 338 15.22 3.10 20.65
C PRO A 338 15.67 4.07 19.56
N ARG A 339 16.81 3.78 18.93
CA ARG A 339 17.37 4.54 17.82
C ARG A 339 17.65 3.58 16.67
N PHE A 340 17.11 3.89 15.51
CA PHE A 340 17.24 3.09 14.30
C PHE A 340 17.75 3.97 13.16
N PRO A 341 18.58 3.44 12.26
CA PRO A 341 18.93 4.16 11.04
C PRO A 341 17.67 4.43 10.21
N VAL A 342 17.66 5.57 9.51
CA VAL A 342 16.69 5.82 8.45
C VAL A 342 17.23 5.20 7.17
N THR A 343 16.42 4.42 6.47
CA THR A 343 16.81 3.71 5.26
C THR A 343 15.92 4.12 4.08
N ASP A 344 16.50 4.20 2.89
CA ASP A 344 15.78 4.50 1.65
C ASP A 344 15.36 3.21 0.93
N HIS A 345 14.12 2.78 1.16
CA HIS A 345 13.59 1.55 0.57
C HIS A 345 13.31 1.68 -0.94
N SER A 346 13.23 2.90 -1.49
CA SER A 346 13.09 3.10 -2.95
C SER A 346 14.34 2.72 -3.74
N GLN A 347 15.48 2.55 -3.05
CA GLN A 347 16.75 2.13 -3.64
C GLN A 347 17.08 0.66 -3.39
N VAL A 348 16.14 -0.11 -2.83
CA VAL A 348 16.28 -1.57 -2.73
C VAL A 348 16.19 -2.15 -4.14
N VAL A 349 17.16 -2.98 -4.49
CA VAL A 349 17.15 -3.73 -5.75
C VAL A 349 16.98 -5.20 -5.39
N LEU A 350 15.83 -5.76 -5.76
CA LEU A 350 15.34 -7.10 -5.44
C LEU A 350 16.44 -8.18 -5.25
N GLY A 351 16.90 -8.35 -4.02
CA GLY A 351 17.86 -9.38 -3.62
C GLY A 351 19.34 -9.10 -3.95
N THR A 352 19.69 -7.90 -4.42
CA THR A 352 21.07 -7.51 -4.78
C THR A 352 21.61 -6.35 -3.95
N LYS A 353 20.75 -5.47 -3.44
CA LYS A 353 21.15 -4.31 -2.64
C LYS A 353 20.16 -4.06 -1.51
N GLU A 354 20.68 -3.93 -0.29
CA GLU A 354 19.90 -3.51 0.89
C GLU A 354 19.59 -2.01 0.82
N ALA A 355 18.57 -1.58 1.56
CA ALA A 355 18.18 -0.18 1.62
C ALA A 355 19.33 0.66 2.20
N PRO A 356 19.89 1.63 1.46
CA PRO A 356 20.97 2.45 1.96
C PRO A 356 20.51 3.32 3.13
N VAL A 357 21.41 3.53 4.09
CA VAL A 357 21.18 4.43 5.23
C VAL A 357 21.24 5.88 4.75
N ILE A 358 20.33 6.71 5.25
CA ILE A 358 20.34 8.16 5.08
C ILE A 358 21.11 8.75 6.26
N GLU A 359 22.34 9.20 5.99
CA GLU A 359 23.25 9.77 6.98
C GLU A 359 22.67 11.00 7.69
N GLY A 360 23.01 11.18 8.97
CA GLY A 360 22.58 12.33 9.78
C GLY A 360 21.14 12.27 10.29
N LEU A 361 20.38 11.21 9.96
CA LEU A 361 19.00 11.00 10.40
C LEU A 361 18.86 9.74 11.25
N VAL A 362 18.10 9.87 12.33
CA VAL A 362 17.79 8.80 13.27
C VAL A 362 16.27 8.69 13.41
N LYS A 363 15.74 7.47 13.26
CA LYS A 363 14.35 7.15 13.55
C LYS A 363 14.23 6.64 14.97
N THR A 364 13.31 7.18 15.76
CA THR A 364 13.00 6.67 17.11
C THR A 364 11.58 6.11 17.19
N SER A 365 11.29 5.32 18.24
CA SER A 365 9.99 4.66 18.41
C SER A 365 8.96 5.61 19.03
N ALA A 366 7.93 5.99 18.25
CA ALA A 366 6.78 6.74 18.76
C ALA A 366 6.08 5.97 19.88
N ALA A 367 5.97 4.64 19.74
CA ALA A 367 5.35 3.78 20.75
C ALA A 367 6.08 3.90 22.09
N TRP A 368 7.41 3.86 22.06
CA TRP A 368 8.23 3.98 23.26
C TRP A 368 8.06 5.35 23.92
N LEU A 369 8.09 6.43 23.14
CA LEU A 369 7.92 7.80 23.64
C LEU A 369 6.55 7.99 24.31
N ILE A 370 5.47 7.50 23.69
CA ILE A 370 4.11 7.60 24.22
C ILE A 370 3.98 6.84 25.55
N ASP A 371 4.43 5.59 25.59
CA ASP A 371 4.35 4.74 26.79
C ASP A 371 5.16 5.34 27.95
N HIS A 372 6.39 5.80 27.68
CA HIS A 372 7.28 6.38 28.69
C HIS A 372 6.89 7.82 29.07
N ALA A 373 6.02 8.48 28.30
CA ALA A 373 5.38 9.73 28.70
C ALA A 373 4.20 9.53 29.66
N GLY A 374 3.82 8.28 29.96
CA GLY A 374 2.73 7.93 30.87
C GLY A 374 1.43 7.53 30.17
N PHE A 375 1.41 7.51 28.83
CA PHE A 375 0.27 7.09 28.03
C PHE A 375 0.38 5.60 27.70
N THR A 376 0.11 4.75 28.69
CA THR A 376 0.23 3.29 28.54
C THR A 376 -0.95 2.70 27.75
N ARG A 377 -0.85 1.42 27.36
CA ARG A 377 -1.97 0.69 26.73
C ARG A 377 -3.25 0.83 27.55
N GLY A 378 -4.37 1.12 26.89
CA GLY A 378 -5.65 1.38 27.54
C GLY A 378 -5.85 2.79 28.11
N PHE A 379 -4.86 3.69 27.97
CA PHE A 379 -4.99 5.09 28.42
C PHE A 379 -6.23 5.77 27.83
N THR A 380 -6.89 6.60 28.64
CA THR A 380 -8.01 7.46 28.26
C THR A 380 -7.78 8.83 28.88
N VAL A 381 -8.24 9.91 28.23
CA VAL A 381 -8.08 11.28 28.74
C VAL A 381 -8.81 11.46 30.07
N GLU A 382 -9.92 10.77 30.26
CA GLU A 382 -10.69 10.72 31.50
C GLU A 382 -11.33 9.34 31.68
N PRO A 383 -11.60 8.91 32.94
CA PRO A 383 -12.24 7.63 33.19
C PRO A 383 -13.58 7.49 32.46
N GLY A 384 -13.73 6.42 31.69
CA GLY A 384 -14.96 6.13 30.94
C GLY A 384 -15.07 6.85 29.59
N ALA A 385 -14.02 7.54 29.13
CA ALA A 385 -14.02 8.15 27.81
C ALA A 385 -14.23 7.11 26.68
N SER A 386 -14.99 7.50 25.66
CA SER A 386 -15.29 6.64 24.51
C SER A 386 -14.10 6.46 23.55
N ALA A 387 -13.05 7.27 23.66
CA ALA A 387 -11.80 7.14 22.91
C ALA A 387 -10.64 6.82 23.86
N GLY A 388 -9.74 5.92 23.45
CA GLY A 388 -8.54 5.58 24.22
C GLY A 388 -7.42 4.99 23.37
N LEU A 389 -6.27 4.73 23.99
CA LEU A 389 -5.25 3.90 23.38
C LEU A 389 -5.68 2.43 23.42
N SER A 390 -5.38 1.67 22.38
CA SER A 390 -5.61 0.22 22.33
C SER A 390 -5.02 -0.49 23.56
N THR A 391 -5.71 -1.53 24.03
CA THR A 391 -5.18 -2.36 25.13
C THR A 391 -4.04 -3.27 24.67
N LYS A 392 -3.86 -3.42 23.36
CA LYS A 392 -2.82 -4.24 22.72
C LYS A 392 -1.61 -3.45 22.25
N HIS A 393 -1.78 -2.20 21.80
CA HIS A 393 -0.68 -1.41 21.24
C HIS A 393 -0.85 0.11 21.40
N VAL A 394 0.12 0.79 22.01
CA VAL A 394 0.04 2.22 22.35
C VAL A 394 -0.06 3.18 21.16
N LEU A 395 0.34 2.75 19.96
CA LEU A 395 0.19 3.60 18.77
C LEU A 395 -1.24 3.65 18.21
N ALA A 396 -2.13 2.75 18.60
CA ALA A 396 -3.48 2.73 18.07
C ALA A 396 -4.41 3.54 18.97
N LEU A 397 -4.92 4.66 18.44
CA LEU A 397 -6.08 5.34 19.01
C LEU A 397 -7.34 4.58 18.57
N THR A 398 -8.22 4.27 19.51
CA THR A 398 -9.36 3.39 19.30
C THR A 398 -10.67 4.03 19.71
N ASN A 399 -11.70 3.74 18.93
CA ASN A 399 -13.09 4.00 19.27
C ASN A 399 -13.62 2.83 20.13
N ARG A 400 -13.99 3.11 21.39
CA ARG A 400 -14.52 2.11 22.33
C ARG A 400 -16.01 1.81 22.15
N GLY A 401 -16.63 2.29 21.07
CA GLY A 401 -18.00 1.97 20.66
C GLY A 401 -18.85 3.20 20.34
N GLY A 402 -18.50 4.36 20.92
CA GLY A 402 -19.26 5.60 20.78
C GLY A 402 -18.40 6.86 20.75
N ALA A 403 -17.14 6.75 20.32
CA ALA A 403 -16.26 7.92 20.18
C ALA A 403 -16.76 8.84 19.07
N SER A 404 -16.67 10.14 19.30
CA SER A 404 -16.78 11.16 18.28
C SER A 404 -15.40 11.44 17.63
N GLY A 405 -15.40 12.15 16.50
CA GLY A 405 -14.17 12.68 15.92
C GLY A 405 -13.45 13.63 16.89
N ALA A 406 -14.21 14.43 17.64
CA ALA A 406 -13.70 15.32 18.68
C ALA A 406 -13.03 14.57 19.84
N ASP A 407 -13.56 13.41 20.27
CA ASP A 407 -12.95 12.61 21.34
C ASP A 407 -11.57 12.09 20.94
N LEU A 408 -11.43 11.60 19.70
CA LEU A 408 -10.14 11.16 19.17
C LEU A 408 -9.17 12.34 18.98
N ALA A 409 -9.68 13.51 18.59
CA ALA A 409 -8.85 14.72 18.46
C ALA A 409 -8.30 15.16 19.82
N ARG A 410 -9.15 15.17 20.86
CA ARG A 410 -8.73 15.45 22.24
C ARG A 410 -7.67 14.47 22.72
N LEU A 411 -7.86 13.17 22.48
CA LEU A 411 -6.87 12.14 22.84
C LEU A 411 -5.55 12.32 22.08
N ARG A 412 -5.61 12.59 20.77
CA ARG A 412 -4.43 12.91 19.95
C ARG A 412 -3.67 14.10 20.54
N ASP A 413 -4.37 15.20 20.80
CA ASP A 413 -3.76 16.45 21.22
C ASP A 413 -3.11 16.33 22.60
N GLU A 414 -3.73 15.58 23.53
CA GLU A 414 -3.17 15.26 24.84
C GLU A 414 -1.85 14.49 24.72
N ILE A 415 -1.81 13.45 23.87
CA ILE A 415 -0.61 12.63 23.65
C ILE A 415 0.50 13.46 23.00
N VAL A 416 0.17 14.26 21.98
CA VAL A 416 1.13 15.15 21.30
C VAL A 416 1.72 16.15 22.28
N ALA A 417 0.88 16.77 23.13
CA ALA A 417 1.31 17.73 24.13
C ALA A 417 2.24 17.07 25.16
N GLY A 418 1.87 15.93 25.72
CA GLY A 418 2.67 15.25 26.75
C GLY A 418 4.02 14.72 26.23
N VAL A 419 4.06 14.19 25.00
CA VAL A 419 5.33 13.75 24.39
C VAL A 419 6.23 14.95 24.08
N ARG A 420 5.65 16.07 23.61
CA ARG A 420 6.40 17.30 23.36
C ARG A 420 6.94 17.91 24.65
N GLU A 421 6.15 17.95 25.72
CA GLU A 421 6.58 18.46 27.02
C GLU A 421 7.74 17.64 27.59
N ARG A 422 7.66 16.31 27.47
CA ARG A 422 8.65 15.41 28.07
C ARG A 422 9.95 15.29 27.27
N TYR A 423 9.87 15.30 25.94
CA TYR A 423 11.02 14.97 25.08
C TYR A 423 11.37 16.06 24.07
N GLY A 424 10.59 17.15 23.98
CA GLY A 424 10.77 18.17 22.93
C GLY A 424 10.42 17.67 21.53
N VAL A 425 9.86 16.46 21.38
CA VAL A 425 9.49 15.85 20.10
C VAL A 425 8.02 16.05 19.83
N THR A 426 7.68 16.58 18.65
CA THR A 426 6.28 16.69 18.21
C THR A 426 5.93 15.48 17.35
N LEU A 427 5.00 14.65 17.83
CA LEU A 427 4.47 13.52 17.06
C LEU A 427 3.60 14.02 15.91
N VAL A 428 3.72 13.36 14.76
CA VAL A 428 2.94 13.68 13.55
C VAL A 428 1.90 12.59 13.32
N PRO A 429 0.61 12.94 13.22
CA PRO A 429 -0.42 11.97 12.86
C PRO A 429 -0.17 11.34 11.47
N GLU A 430 -0.32 10.02 11.38
CA GLU A 430 -0.31 9.27 10.11
C GLU A 430 -1.66 9.39 9.35
N PRO A 431 -2.83 9.33 10.01
CA PRO A 431 -4.12 9.43 9.34
C PRO A 431 -4.42 10.80 8.74
N VAL A 432 -5.04 10.79 7.55
CA VAL A 432 -5.55 11.99 6.91
C VAL A 432 -6.71 12.54 7.74
N GLN A 433 -6.62 13.82 8.10
CA GLN A 433 -7.66 14.54 8.83
C GLN A 433 -8.70 15.07 7.84
N VAL A 434 -9.99 14.78 8.06
CA VAL A 434 -11.10 15.21 7.19
C VAL A 434 -12.14 15.98 8.01
N GLY A 435 -12.47 17.19 7.57
CA GLY A 435 -13.51 18.04 8.18
C GLY A 435 -13.07 18.74 9.48
N PHE A 436 -11.76 18.83 9.74
CA PHE A 436 -11.16 19.55 10.86
C PHE A 436 -10.75 20.97 10.47
#